data_AF-A0A2G9UFF6-F1
#
_entry.id   AF-A0A2G9UFF6-F1
#
_cell.length_a   1.000
_cell.length_b   1.000
_cell.length_c   1.000
_cell.angle_alpha   90.00
_cell.angle_beta   90.00
_cell.angle_gamma   90.00
#
_symmetry.space_group_name_H-M   'P 1'
#
loop_
_entity.id
_entity.type
_entity.pdbx_description
1 polymer ?
#
loop_
_entity_poly.entity_id
_entity_poly.type
_entity_poly.pdbx_seq_one_letter_code
_entity_poly.pdbx_strand_id
1 'polypeptide(L)' 'MFGMDDAAHFLEGGEWVMEDPFVTIKSNYYEERFQNCEAIVTSVQDGRFHVYIHNMKCSATADFDQIETLGPEEGDY' A
#
# COMPACT_ATOMS: atom_id res chain seq x y z
N MET A 1 8.30 -33.18 -9.25
CA MET A 1 7.84 -32.41 -10.42
C MET A 1 7.13 -31.19 -9.85
N PHE A 2 7.67 -30.01 -10.18
CA PHE A 2 7.37 -28.64 -9.73
C PHE A 2 5.88 -28.33 -9.51
N GLY A 3 5.47 -27.44 -8.62
CA GLY A 3 6.19 -26.52 -7.74
C GLY A 3 5.24 -26.02 -6.66
N MET A 4 5.77 -25.83 -5.44
CA MET A 4 5.17 -24.94 -4.46
C MET A 4 5.47 -23.53 -4.96
N ASP A 5 4.45 -22.80 -5.40
CA ASP A 5 4.49 -21.35 -5.50
C ASP A 5 4.51 -20.78 -4.07
N ASP A 6 5.62 -21.00 -3.38
CA ASP A 6 6.09 -20.08 -2.35
C ASP A 6 6.36 -18.79 -3.13
N ALA A 7 5.45 -17.83 -3.03
CA ALA A 7 5.74 -16.44 -3.36
C ALA A 7 6.87 -16.01 -2.42
N ALA A 8 8.09 -16.32 -2.83
CA ALA A 8 9.29 -16.10 -2.05
C ALA A 8 9.54 -14.59 -2.00
N HIS A 9 8.92 -13.93 -1.03
CA HIS A 9 9.21 -12.57 -0.63
C HIS A 9 10.55 -12.55 0.11
N PHE A 10 11.64 -12.90 -0.59
CA PHE A 10 12.98 -12.90 -0.02
C PHE A 10 13.68 -11.56 -0.28
N LEU A 11 14.10 -10.91 0.79
CA LEU A 11 14.80 -9.62 0.78
C LEU A 11 16.27 -9.79 1.15
N GLU A 12 17.15 -9.61 0.17
CA GLU A 12 18.56 -9.31 0.41
C GLU A 12 18.66 -7.80 0.70
N GLY A 13 18.61 -7.39 1.97
CA GLY A 13 18.89 -5.99 2.36
C GLY A 13 18.07 -5.37 3.48
N GLY A 14 17.02 -6.02 3.98
CA GLY A 14 16.24 -5.50 5.12
C GLY A 14 15.32 -4.31 4.81
N GLU A 15 15.06 -4.02 3.53
CA GLU A 15 14.00 -3.11 3.09
C GLU A 15 12.83 -3.91 2.55
N TRP A 16 11.65 -3.80 3.16
CA TRP A 16 10.44 -4.48 2.70
C TRP A 16 10.00 -3.94 1.35
N VAL A 17 10.30 -4.68 0.27
CA VAL A 17 9.69 -4.48 -1.04
C VAL A 17 8.42 -5.32 -1.08
N MET A 18 7.35 -4.82 -0.44
CA MET A 18 6.01 -5.30 -0.78
C MET A 18 5.66 -4.71 -2.14
N GLU A 19 5.47 -5.55 -3.15
CA GLU A 19 4.67 -5.13 -4.31
C GLU A 19 3.28 -4.79 -3.78
N ASP A 20 2.78 -3.59 -4.09
CA ASP A 20 1.44 -3.12 -3.71
C ASP A 20 1.17 -2.99 -2.19
N PRO A 21 1.90 -2.15 -1.43
CA PRO A 21 1.67 -2.01 0.00
C PRO A 21 0.27 -1.46 0.29
N PHE A 22 -0.43 -2.12 1.21
CA PHE A 22 -1.70 -1.64 1.75
C PHE A 22 -1.45 -0.43 2.65
N VAL A 23 -2.20 0.62 2.41
CA VAL A 23 -2.12 1.89 3.12
C VAL A 23 -3.50 2.35 3.56
N THR A 24 -3.56 3.03 4.69
CA THR A 24 -4.76 3.75 5.13
C THR A 24 -4.57 5.23 4.82
N ILE A 25 -5.56 5.83 4.16
CA ILE A 25 -5.59 7.28 3.92
C ILE A 25 -5.96 7.97 5.24
N LYS A 26 -5.09 8.85 5.73
CA LYS A 26 -5.28 9.56 7.00
C LYS A 26 -6.36 10.62 6.91
N SER A 27 -6.85 11.03 8.07
CA SER A 27 -7.91 12.05 8.20
C SER A 27 -7.47 13.47 7.81
N ASN A 28 -6.17 13.70 7.54
CA ASN A 28 -5.65 14.96 7.01
C ASN A 28 -5.73 15.05 5.47
N TYR A 29 -6.20 14.00 4.79
CA TYR A 29 -6.40 14.00 3.35
C TYR A 29 -7.54 14.96 2.94
N TYR A 30 -7.36 15.69 1.85
CA TYR A 30 -8.25 16.80 1.47
C TYR A 30 -9.69 16.35 1.13
N GLU A 31 -9.88 15.14 0.62
CA GLU A 31 -11.21 14.58 0.38
C GLU A 31 -11.67 13.75 1.56
N GLU A 32 -12.63 14.28 2.32
CA GLU A 32 -13.23 13.59 3.48
C GLU A 32 -13.78 12.20 3.15
N ARG A 33 -14.27 12.00 1.91
CA ARG A 33 -14.74 10.69 1.46
C ARG A 33 -13.65 9.62 1.44
N PHE A 34 -12.39 9.99 1.21
CA PHE A 34 -11.28 9.04 1.13
C PHE A 34 -10.57 8.86 2.47
N GLN A 35 -10.86 9.69 3.47
CA GLN A 35 -10.28 9.56 4.80
C GLN A 35 -10.69 8.25 5.46
N ASN A 36 -9.75 7.64 6.19
CA ASN A 36 -9.88 6.36 6.88
C ASN A 36 -10.26 5.19 5.94
N CYS A 37 -9.99 5.34 4.64
CA CYS A 37 -10.16 4.26 3.67
C CYS A 37 -8.85 3.52 3.46
N GLU A 38 -8.96 2.21 3.30
CA GLU A 38 -7.87 1.36 2.85
C GLU A 38 -7.69 1.50 1.34
N ALA A 39 -6.43 1.59 0.94
CA ALA A 39 -6.01 1.73 -0.43
C ALA A 39 -4.72 0.95 -0.67
N ILE A 40 -4.44 0.68 -1.93
CA ILE A 40 -3.23 -0.01 -2.37
C ILE A 40 -2.38 0.97 -3.15
N VAL A 41 -1.10 1.12 -2.81
CA VAL A 41 -0.19 1.95 -3.60
C VAL A 41 0.10 1.23 -4.92
N THR A 42 -0.37 1.78 -6.04
CA THR A 42 -0.17 1.19 -7.37
C THR A 42 1.03 1.80 -8.10
N SER A 43 1.45 3.01 -7.73
CA SER A 43 2.60 3.67 -8.34
C SER A 43 3.11 4.81 -7.46
N VAL A 44 4.40 5.13 -7.57
CA VAL A 44 5.01 6.31 -6.94
C VAL A 44 5.64 7.15 -8.04
N GLN A 45 5.19 8.40 -8.17
CA GLN A 45 5.67 9.34 -9.19
C GLN A 45 5.92 10.71 -8.54
N ASP A 46 7.11 11.27 -8.77
CA ASP A 46 7.48 12.61 -8.27
C ASP A 46 7.34 12.77 -6.75
N GLY A 47 7.56 11.69 -5.98
CA GLY A 47 7.37 11.68 -4.52
C GLY A 47 5.91 11.60 -4.05
N ARG A 48 4.96 11.45 -4.99
CA ARG A 48 3.54 11.25 -4.70
C ARG A 48 3.14 9.79 -4.91
N PHE A 49 2.25 9.33 -4.04
CA PHE A 49 1.74 7.96 -4.05
C PHE A 49 0.41 7.94 -4.78
N HIS A 50 0.34 7.19 -5.88
CA HIS A 50 -0.91 6.83 -6.51
C HIS A 50 -1.48 5.63 -5.78
N VAL A 51 -2.67 5.81 -5.20
CA VAL A 51 -3.34 4.80 -4.40
C VAL A 51 -4.67 4.42 -5.03
N TYR A 52 -5.01 3.14 -5.00
CA TYR A 52 -6.30 2.62 -5.45
C TYR A 52 -7.16 2.23 -4.25
N ILE A 53 -8.31 2.90 -4.10
CA ILE A 53 -9.27 2.69 -3.02
C ILE A 53 -10.28 1.63 -3.48
N HIS A 54 -10.10 0.40 -3.00
CA HIS A 54 -10.92 -0.75 -3.43
C HIS A 54 -12.41 -0.55 -3.15
N ASN A 55 -12.74 0.06 -2.00
CA ASN A 55 -14.12 0.27 -1.57
C ASN A 55 -14.89 1.20 -2.53
N MET A 56 -14.18 2.17 -3.11
CA MET A 56 -14.76 3.17 -4.01
C MET A 56 -14.49 2.90 -5.48
N LYS A 57 -13.70 1.85 -5.79
CA LYS A 57 -13.21 1.53 -7.13
C LYS A 57 -12.59 2.75 -7.84
N CYS A 58 -11.87 3.57 -7.08
CA CYS A 58 -11.34 4.86 -7.54
C CYS A 58 -9.85 4.96 -7.20
N SER A 59 -9.10 5.70 -8.01
CA SER A 59 -7.71 6.05 -7.72
C SER A 59 -7.61 7.48 -7.19
N ALA A 60 -6.69 7.67 -6.25
CA ALA A 60 -6.37 8.94 -5.64
C ALA A 60 -4.85 9.15 -5.67
N THR A 61 -4.41 10.40 -5.48
CA THR A 61 -3.00 10.74 -5.33
C THR A 61 -2.82 11.33 -3.95
N ALA A 62 -1.95 10.74 -3.14
CA ALA A 62 -1.70 11.14 -1.77
C ALA A 62 -0.20 11.37 -1.53
N ASP A 63 0.11 12.29 -0.62
CA ASP A 63 1.47 12.52 -0.15
C ASP A 63 1.83 11.53 0.97
N PHE A 64 3.12 11.34 1.23
CA PHE A 64 3.61 10.42 2.28
C PHE A 64 3.01 10.74 3.66
N ASP A 65 2.79 12.01 3.99
CA ASP A 65 2.22 12.39 5.29
C ASP A 65 0.73 12.05 5.40
N GLN A 66 0.05 11.83 4.27
CA GLN A 66 -1.40 11.59 4.17
C GLN A 66 -1.76 10.10 4.11
N ILE A 67 -0.77 9.22 4.04
CA ILE A 67 -0.97 7.77 4.07
C ILE A 67 -0.24 7.16 5.25
N GLU A 68 -0.77 6.07 5.76
CA GLU A 68 -0.15 5.24 6.78
C GLU A 68 -0.01 3.83 6.22
N THR A 69 1.22 3.34 6.11
CA THR A 69 1.47 1.95 5.72
C THR A 69 0.90 1.05 6.80
N LEU A 70 0.03 0.12 6.40
CA LEU A 70 -0.29 -1.01 7.26
C LEU A 70 0.98 -1.86 7.34
N GLY A 71 1.60 -1.89 8.52
CA GLY A 71 2.72 -2.78 8.77
C GLY A 71 2.30 -4.23 8.53
N PRO A 72 3.24 -5.15 8.25
CA PRO A 72 2.92 -6.56 8.12
C PRO A 72 2.17 -7.03 9.37
N GLU A 73 1.04 -7.72 9.17
CA GLU A 73 0.33 -8.36 10.28
C GLU A 73 1.18 -9.52 10.80
N GLU A 74 1.05 -9.83 12.10
CA GLU A 74 1.76 -10.95 12.74
C GLU A 74 1.30 -12.26 12.10
N GLY A 75 2.05 -12.78 11.11
CA GLY A 75 1.63 -13.91 10.29
C GLY A 75 2.02 -13.83 8.81
N ASP A 76 2.38 -12.65 8.31
CA ASP A 76 3.03 -12.47 7.01
C ASP A 76 4.53 -12.82 7.16
N TYR A 77 4.92 -14.03 6.72
CA TYR A 77 6.29 -14.54 6.74
C TYR A 77 6.84 -14.72 5.33
#